data_AF-Q1RI11-F1
#
_entry.id   AF-Q1RI11-F1
#
_cell.length_a   1.000
_cell.length_b   1.000
_cell.length_c   1.000
_cell.angle_alpha   90.00
_cell.angle_beta   90.00
_cell.angle_gamma   90.00
#
_symmetry.space_group_name_H-M   'P 1'
#
loop_
_entity.id
_entity.type
_entity.pdbx_description
1 polymer ?
#
loop_
_entity_poly.entity_id
_entity_poly.type
_entity_poly.pdbx_seq_one_letter_code
_entity_poly.pdbx_strand_id
1 'polypeptide(L)'
;MQSLRSEKDSFPQLENYKSIEDILSKELAEEKRIPSIINNLKELLQADIIEMLKQNQNYKEFKEKVNNIINTDSKKELPLLKQKLRDLEEWCDKNINTDKTHILRNFGKVVKHAILAILNAGNKTTFEREKKKINFYLHAIKNSRQNISITVEKIRNVIKHTPSDSIRFIPNKNHISREQNKSK
;
A
#
# COMPACT_ATOMS: atom_id res chain seq x y z
N MET A 1 70.28 4.30 -34.45
CA MET A 1 69.31 3.93 -33.39
C MET A 1 68.52 5.18 -33.01
N GLN A 2 67.25 5.27 -33.41
CA GLN A 2 66.34 6.33 -32.98
C GLN A 2 64.97 5.72 -32.63
N SER A 3 64.66 5.84 -31.33
CA SER A 3 63.37 5.88 -30.63
C SER A 3 62.14 5.25 -31.32
N LEU A 4 61.78 4.06 -30.86
CA LEU A 4 60.39 3.58 -30.86
C LEU A 4 59.62 4.44 -29.85
N ARG A 5 58.83 5.41 -30.33
CA ARG A 5 57.83 6.09 -29.51
C ARG A 5 56.78 5.06 -29.10
N SER A 6 56.70 4.79 -27.80
CA SER A 6 55.62 4.01 -27.22
C SER A 6 54.29 4.70 -27.52
N GLU A 7 53.42 4.04 -28.27
CA GLU A 7 51.99 4.28 -28.23
C GLU A 7 51.55 4.07 -26.78
N LYS A 8 51.44 5.17 -26.03
CA LYS A 8 50.63 5.17 -24.81
C LYS A 8 49.20 5.08 -25.30
N ASP A 9 48.71 3.85 -25.37
CA ASP A 9 47.29 3.55 -25.41
C ASP A 9 46.61 4.36 -24.30
N SER A 10 45.99 5.46 -24.71
CA SER A 10 45.08 6.23 -23.90
C SER A 10 43.83 5.39 -23.72
N PHE A 11 43.89 4.44 -22.78
CA PHE A 11 42.69 3.82 -22.24
C PHE A 11 41.83 4.95 -21.67
N PRO A 12 40.57 5.12 -22.14
CA PRO A 12 39.67 6.09 -21.54
C PRO A 12 39.52 5.72 -20.05
N GLN A 13 39.79 6.70 -19.18
CA GLN A 13 39.68 6.49 -17.74
C GLN A 13 38.26 6.01 -17.41
N LEU A 14 38.20 4.88 -16.72
CA LEU A 14 37.02 4.15 -16.26
C LEU A 14 36.22 4.90 -15.19
N GLU A 15 36.05 6.22 -15.31
CA GLU A 15 35.45 7.06 -14.27
C GLU A 15 33.91 7.02 -14.22
N ASN A 16 33.23 6.17 -15.00
CA ASN A 16 31.75 6.16 -15.00
C ASN A 16 31.08 4.78 -15.07
N TYR A 17 31.81 3.71 -14.83
CA TYR A 17 31.20 2.41 -14.59
C TYR A 17 31.07 2.24 -13.08
N LYS A 18 29.83 2.29 -12.54
CA LYS A 18 29.54 1.54 -11.31
C LYS A 18 30.17 0.16 -11.49
N SER A 19 31.01 -0.27 -10.52
CA SER A 19 31.72 -1.53 -10.63
C SER A 19 30.73 -2.62 -11.07
N ILE A 20 31.12 -3.45 -12.05
CA ILE A 20 30.27 -4.56 -12.53
C ILE A 20 29.79 -5.41 -11.34
N GLU A 21 30.62 -5.52 -10.31
CA GLU A 21 30.31 -6.19 -9.05
C GLU A 21 29.16 -5.52 -8.27
N ASP A 22 29.05 -4.19 -8.29
CA ASP A 22 27.93 -3.44 -7.69
C ASP A 22 26.62 -3.68 -8.46
N ILE A 23 26.69 -3.77 -9.78
CA ILE A 23 25.53 -4.04 -10.65
C ILE A 23 25.01 -5.44 -10.39
N LEU A 24 25.88 -6.45 -10.43
CA LEU A 24 25.52 -7.85 -10.17
C LEU A 24 24.98 -8.05 -8.74
N SER A 25 25.59 -7.40 -7.75
CA SER A 25 25.12 -7.44 -6.36
C SER A 25 23.73 -6.83 -6.20
N LYS A 26 23.44 -5.75 -6.93
CA LYS A 26 22.13 -5.11 -6.94
C LYS A 26 21.08 -5.99 -7.60
N GLU A 27 21.36 -6.55 -8.78
CA GLU A 27 20.44 -7.45 -9.50
C GLU A 27 20.12 -8.70 -8.66
N LEU A 28 21.13 -9.31 -8.04
CA LEU A 28 20.95 -10.46 -7.14
C LEU A 28 20.10 -10.10 -5.91
N ALA A 29 20.25 -8.88 -5.37
CA ALA A 29 19.45 -8.41 -4.26
C ALA A 29 17.98 -8.19 -4.68
N GLU A 30 17.74 -7.64 -5.87
CA GLU A 30 16.40 -7.47 -6.44
C GLU A 30 15.71 -8.84 -6.65
N GLU A 31 16.42 -9.81 -7.22
CA GLU A 31 15.92 -11.17 -7.46
C GLU A 31 15.47 -11.87 -6.17
N LYS A 32 16.19 -11.67 -5.06
CA LYS A 32 15.86 -12.28 -3.76
C LYS A 32 14.73 -11.56 -3.02
N ARG A 33 14.60 -10.24 -3.19
CA ARG A 33 13.74 -9.40 -2.34
C ARG A 33 12.36 -9.13 -2.94
N ILE A 34 12.28 -8.91 -4.25
CA ILE A 34 11.01 -8.62 -4.95
C ILE A 34 9.97 -9.73 -4.75
N PRO A 35 10.30 -11.03 -4.80
CA PRO A 35 9.33 -12.10 -4.55
C PRO A 35 8.60 -11.98 -3.20
N SER A 36 9.28 -11.49 -2.17
CA SER A 36 8.66 -11.29 -0.86
C SER A 36 7.62 -10.16 -0.86
N ILE A 37 7.80 -9.13 -1.70
CA ILE A 37 6.81 -8.07 -1.89
C ILE A 37 5.61 -8.57 -2.68
N ILE A 38 5.84 -9.39 -3.72
CA ILE A 38 4.76 -10.03 -4.48
C ILE A 38 3.91 -10.93 -3.58
N ASN A 39 4.54 -11.69 -2.67
CA ASN A 39 3.81 -12.50 -1.69
C ASN A 39 2.95 -11.64 -0.75
N ASN A 40 3.45 -10.50 -0.29
CA ASN A 40 2.65 -9.54 0.48
C ASN A 40 1.44 -9.02 -0.30
N LEU A 41 1.57 -8.80 -1.61
CA LEU A 41 0.45 -8.39 -2.46
C LEU A 41 -0.56 -9.52 -2.70
N LYS A 42 -0.10 -10.79 -2.76
CA LYS A 42 -1.00 -11.95 -2.80
C LYS A 42 -1.90 -12.03 -1.58
N GLU A 43 -1.44 -11.59 -0.41
CA GLU A 43 -2.27 -11.57 0.80
C GLU A 43 -3.50 -10.69 0.63
N LEU A 44 -3.45 -9.65 -0.21
CA LEU A 44 -4.60 -8.78 -0.49
C LEU A 44 -5.75 -9.50 -1.21
N LEU A 45 -5.49 -10.71 -1.74
CA LEU A 45 -6.47 -11.56 -2.41
C LEU A 45 -7.06 -12.65 -1.52
N GLN A 46 -6.74 -12.67 -0.22
CA GLN A 46 -7.36 -13.60 0.71
C GLN A 46 -8.88 -13.39 0.78
N ALA A 47 -9.62 -14.48 0.99
CA ALA A 47 -11.07 -14.52 0.82
C ALA A 47 -11.81 -13.53 1.75
N ASP A 48 -11.35 -13.42 2.99
CA ASP A 48 -11.83 -12.49 4.02
C ASP A 48 -11.64 -11.02 3.61
N ILE A 49 -10.46 -10.70 3.09
CA ILE A 49 -10.12 -9.36 2.58
C ILE A 49 -10.96 -9.01 1.35
N ILE A 50 -11.12 -9.97 0.42
CA ILE A 50 -11.94 -9.79 -0.78
C ILE A 50 -13.41 -9.61 -0.42
N GLU A 51 -13.91 -10.30 0.60
CA GLU A 51 -15.27 -10.13 1.08
C GLU A 51 -15.52 -8.74 1.67
N MET A 52 -14.54 -8.16 2.38
CA MET A 52 -14.60 -6.76 2.82
C MET A 52 -14.70 -5.81 1.61
N LEU A 53 -13.92 -6.08 0.56
CA LEU A 53 -13.93 -5.29 -0.65
C LEU A 53 -15.21 -5.44 -1.48
N LYS A 54 -15.91 -6.59 -1.45
CA LYS A 54 -17.18 -6.78 -2.20
C LYS A 54 -18.25 -5.73 -1.86
N GLN A 55 -18.17 -5.12 -0.67
CA GLN A 55 -19.05 -4.02 -0.26
C GLN A 55 -18.77 -2.73 -1.05
N ASN A 56 -17.54 -2.55 -1.52
CA ASN A 56 -17.15 -1.51 -2.47
C ASN A 56 -17.32 -2.11 -3.87
N GLN A 57 -18.31 -1.63 -4.62
CA GLN A 57 -18.75 -2.21 -5.91
C GLN A 57 -17.63 -2.45 -6.97
N ASN A 58 -16.40 -1.94 -6.72
CA ASN A 58 -15.24 -2.02 -7.60
C ASN A 58 -14.24 -3.14 -7.24
N TYR A 59 -14.62 -4.12 -6.40
CA TYR A 59 -13.72 -5.23 -5.98
C TYR A 59 -13.19 -6.10 -7.14
N LYS A 60 -13.96 -6.24 -8.23
CA LYS A 60 -13.57 -7.05 -9.39
C LYS A 60 -12.37 -6.43 -10.09
N GLU A 61 -12.42 -5.11 -10.32
CA GLU A 61 -11.32 -4.37 -10.94
C GLU A 61 -10.06 -4.40 -10.05
N PHE A 62 -10.22 -4.25 -8.73
CA PHE A 62 -9.12 -4.41 -7.79
C PHE A 62 -8.44 -5.79 -7.92
N LYS A 63 -9.23 -6.86 -7.88
CA LYS A 63 -8.74 -8.23 -7.97
C LYS A 63 -7.97 -8.45 -9.28
N GLU A 64 -8.49 -7.94 -10.39
CA GLU A 64 -7.85 -8.01 -11.69
C GLU A 64 -6.49 -7.30 -11.69
N LYS A 65 -6.43 -6.05 -11.23
CA LYS A 65 -5.18 -5.28 -11.16
C LYS A 65 -4.12 -5.96 -10.30
N VAL A 66 -4.49 -6.50 -9.14
CA VAL A 66 -3.56 -7.23 -8.25
C VAL A 66 -3.09 -8.55 -8.89
N ASN A 67 -3.98 -9.31 -9.53
CA ASN A 67 -3.58 -10.51 -10.27
C ASN A 67 -2.61 -10.19 -11.42
N ASN A 68 -2.85 -9.11 -12.15
CA ASN A 68 -1.96 -8.68 -13.24
C ASN A 68 -0.55 -8.35 -12.75
N ILE A 69 -0.41 -7.85 -11.52
CA ILE A 69 0.88 -7.61 -10.87
C ILE A 69 1.53 -8.93 -10.47
N ILE A 70 0.79 -9.81 -9.78
CA ILE A 70 1.29 -11.10 -9.29
C ILE A 70 1.80 -11.99 -10.43
N ASN A 71 1.13 -11.95 -11.58
CA ASN A 71 1.46 -12.77 -12.75
C ASN A 71 2.55 -12.14 -13.64
N THR A 72 3.06 -10.95 -13.32
CA THR A 72 4.16 -10.33 -14.08
C THR A 72 5.48 -10.99 -13.72
N ASP A 73 6.28 -11.39 -14.70
CA ASP A 73 7.61 -11.93 -14.46
C ASP A 73 8.54 -10.80 -13.99
N SER A 74 8.69 -10.67 -12.68
CA SER A 74 9.51 -9.63 -12.06
C SER A 74 10.98 -9.65 -12.49
N LYS A 75 11.51 -10.77 -13.02
CA LYS A 75 12.89 -10.88 -13.49
C LYS A 75 13.07 -10.31 -14.89
N LYS A 76 12.05 -10.43 -15.74
CA LYS A 76 12.11 -9.98 -17.15
C LYS A 76 11.45 -8.63 -17.37
N GLU A 77 10.45 -8.29 -16.56
CA GLU A 77 9.52 -7.19 -16.82
C GLU A 77 9.44 -6.21 -15.65
N LEU A 78 10.57 -5.92 -14.98
CA LEU A 78 10.62 -4.99 -13.85
C LEU A 78 10.02 -3.59 -14.15
N PRO A 79 10.24 -2.98 -15.34
CA PRO A 79 9.59 -1.72 -15.69
C PRO A 79 8.06 -1.83 -15.75
N LEU A 80 7.54 -2.91 -16.36
CA LEU A 80 6.10 -3.16 -16.45
C LEU A 80 5.50 -3.39 -15.06
N LEU A 81 6.19 -4.15 -14.21
CA LEU A 81 5.77 -4.38 -12.82
C LEU A 81 5.62 -3.05 -12.06
N LYS A 82 6.59 -2.14 -12.21
CA LYS A 82 6.55 -0.81 -11.59
C LYS A 82 5.37 0.02 -12.11
N GLN A 83 5.09 -0.03 -13.41
CA GLN A 83 3.95 0.67 -14.00
C GLN A 83 2.62 0.14 -13.45
N LYS A 84 2.40 -1.17 -13.49
CA LYS A 84 1.17 -1.81 -12.98
C LYS A 84 0.92 -1.48 -11.50
N LEU A 85 1.98 -1.39 -10.69
CA LEU A 85 1.86 -0.97 -9.29
C LEU A 85 1.43 0.49 -9.15
N ARG A 86 1.96 1.41 -9.97
CA ARG A 86 1.51 2.82 -9.97
C ARG A 86 0.06 2.94 -10.41
N ASP A 87 -0.35 2.20 -11.43
CA ASP A 87 -1.75 2.19 -11.89
C ASP A 87 -2.69 1.72 -10.77
N LEU A 88 -2.26 0.74 -9.97
CA LEU A 88 -3.00 0.28 -8.80
C LEU A 88 -3.01 1.33 -7.66
N GLU A 89 -1.90 2.03 -7.41
CA GLU A 89 -1.83 3.13 -6.43
C GLU A 89 -2.82 4.25 -6.79
N GLU A 90 -2.80 4.70 -8.05
CA GLU A 90 -3.70 5.75 -8.54
C GLU A 90 -5.17 5.31 -8.48
N TRP A 91 -5.44 4.04 -8.80
CA TRP A 91 -6.78 3.49 -8.67
C TRP A 91 -7.25 3.49 -7.21
N CYS A 92 -6.40 3.12 -6.25
CA CYS A 92 -6.74 3.18 -4.83
C CYS A 92 -7.07 4.61 -4.38
N ASP A 93 -6.29 5.61 -4.82
CA ASP A 93 -6.51 7.01 -4.49
C ASP A 93 -7.82 7.55 -5.10
N LYS A 94 -8.13 7.22 -6.36
CA LYS A 94 -9.41 7.59 -7.00
C LYS A 94 -10.62 7.01 -6.27
N ASN A 95 -10.51 5.80 -5.75
CA ASN A 95 -11.63 5.08 -5.14
C ASN A 95 -11.76 5.30 -3.62
N ILE A 96 -10.79 5.98 -2.97
CA ILE A 96 -10.75 6.14 -1.51
C ILE A 96 -12.01 6.80 -0.94
N ASN A 97 -12.62 7.74 -1.67
CA ASN A 97 -13.81 8.47 -1.23
C ASN A 97 -15.10 7.66 -1.37
N THR A 98 -15.08 6.57 -2.14
CA THR A 98 -16.21 5.64 -2.26
C THR A 98 -16.18 4.58 -1.17
N ASP A 99 -15.08 4.49 -0.43
CA ASP A 99 -14.86 3.48 0.60
C ASP A 99 -15.40 3.90 1.96
N LYS A 100 -16.53 3.31 2.36
CA LYS A 100 -17.10 3.50 3.70
C LYS A 100 -16.36 2.72 4.79
N THR A 101 -15.48 1.78 4.41
CA THR A 101 -14.79 0.88 5.34
C THR A 101 -13.40 1.38 5.74
N HIS A 102 -12.88 2.42 5.06
CA HIS A 102 -11.50 2.92 5.16
C HIS A 102 -10.40 1.88 4.86
N ILE A 103 -10.76 0.69 4.38
CA ILE A 103 -9.82 -0.39 4.06
C ILE A 103 -9.05 -0.05 2.77
N LEU A 104 -9.68 0.58 1.76
CA LEU A 104 -9.04 1.08 0.53
C LEU A 104 -7.92 2.07 0.81
N ARG A 105 -8.04 2.88 1.87
CA ARG A 105 -6.93 3.73 2.31
C ARG A 105 -5.71 2.91 2.72
N ASN A 106 -5.92 1.84 3.51
CA ASN A 106 -4.84 0.98 3.94
C ASN A 106 -4.28 0.13 2.78
N PHE A 107 -5.12 -0.28 1.83
CA PHE A 107 -4.65 -0.92 0.59
C PHE A 107 -3.74 0.00 -0.22
N GLY A 108 -4.15 1.25 -0.46
CA GLY A 108 -3.32 2.24 -1.15
C GLY A 108 -1.96 2.41 -0.47
N LYS A 109 -1.91 2.36 0.87
CA LYS A 109 -0.64 2.36 1.62
C LYS A 109 0.19 1.09 1.39
N VAL A 110 -0.41 -0.10 1.37
CA VAL A 110 0.30 -1.34 1.02
C VAL A 110 0.95 -1.21 -0.36
N VAL A 111 0.19 -0.76 -1.36
CA VAL A 111 0.66 -0.64 -2.75
C VAL A 111 1.78 0.40 -2.85
N LYS A 112 1.59 1.58 -2.25
CA LYS A 112 2.63 2.62 -2.18
C LYS A 112 3.93 2.10 -1.60
N HIS A 113 3.86 1.41 -0.46
CA HIS A 113 5.05 0.88 0.19
C HIS A 113 5.66 -0.31 -0.58
N ALA A 114 4.86 -1.08 -1.32
CA ALA A 114 5.36 -2.09 -2.26
C ALA A 114 6.17 -1.47 -3.40
N ILE A 115 5.70 -0.36 -3.99
CA ILE A 115 6.45 0.42 -5.00
C ILE A 115 7.79 0.87 -4.43
N LEU A 116 7.77 1.51 -3.25
CA LEU A 116 8.98 2.01 -2.60
C LEU A 116 9.95 0.88 -2.25
N ALA A 117 9.45 -0.26 -1.78
CA ALA A 117 10.28 -1.43 -1.53
C ALA A 117 10.94 -1.96 -2.81
N ILE A 118 10.18 -2.10 -3.90
CA ILE A 118 10.71 -2.58 -5.18
C ILE A 118 11.73 -1.60 -5.77
N LEU A 119 11.49 -0.29 -5.71
CA LEU A 119 12.44 0.73 -6.15
C LEU A 119 13.75 0.71 -5.34
N ASN A 120 13.68 0.25 -4.09
CA ASN A 120 14.81 0.17 -3.18
C ASN A 120 15.28 -1.26 -2.94
N ALA A 121 14.95 -2.22 -3.80
CA ALA A 121 15.31 -3.61 -3.56
C ALA A 121 16.84 -3.83 -3.56
N GLY A 122 17.63 -2.99 -4.23
CA GLY A 122 19.09 -2.93 -4.07
C GLY A 122 19.59 -2.38 -2.72
N ASN A 123 18.81 -1.51 -2.06
CA ASN A 123 19.15 -0.90 -0.76
C ASN A 123 18.45 -1.63 0.39
N LYS A 124 19.19 -2.50 1.09
CA LYS A 124 18.63 -3.36 2.17
C LYS A 124 17.89 -2.55 3.24
N THR A 125 18.48 -1.45 3.72
CA THR A 125 17.92 -0.67 4.83
C THR A 125 16.59 -0.04 4.45
N THR A 126 16.51 0.58 3.28
CA THR A 126 15.26 1.17 2.79
C THR A 126 14.24 0.09 2.46
N PHE A 127 14.65 -1.00 1.83
CA PHE A 127 13.78 -2.15 1.55
C PHE A 127 13.09 -2.68 2.81
N GLU A 128 13.84 -2.99 3.86
CA GLU A 128 13.29 -3.54 5.11
C GLU A 128 12.38 -2.53 5.83
N ARG A 129 12.68 -1.22 5.75
CA ARG A 129 11.81 -0.17 6.29
C ARG A 129 10.45 -0.17 5.59
N GLU A 130 10.44 -0.23 4.26
CA GLU A 130 9.20 -0.23 3.50
C GLU A 130 8.43 -1.54 3.67
N LYS A 131 9.14 -2.69 3.74
CA LYS A 131 8.53 -3.99 4.05
C LYS A 131 7.84 -4.01 5.41
N LYS A 132 8.41 -3.40 6.45
CA LYS A 132 7.75 -3.24 7.75
C LYS A 132 6.45 -2.45 7.66
N LYS A 133 6.41 -1.38 6.86
CA LYS A 133 5.18 -0.59 6.64
C LYS A 133 4.13 -1.40 5.89
N ILE A 134 4.52 -2.19 4.87
CA ILE A 134 3.60 -3.10 4.18
C ILE A 134 2.95 -4.05 5.18
N ASN A 135 3.74 -4.70 6.02
CA ASN A 135 3.23 -5.65 7.02
C ASN A 135 2.30 -4.96 8.04
N PHE A 136 2.62 -3.73 8.45
CA PHE A 136 1.77 -2.94 9.33
C PHE A 136 0.38 -2.69 8.73
N TYR A 137 0.31 -2.24 7.47
CA TYR A 137 -0.97 -1.98 6.82
C TYR A 137 -1.73 -3.26 6.46
N LEU A 138 -1.04 -4.33 6.08
CA LEU A 138 -1.65 -5.66 5.92
C LEU A 138 -2.31 -6.13 7.22
N HIS A 139 -1.62 -5.96 8.35
CA HIS A 139 -2.18 -6.28 9.66
C HIS A 139 -3.40 -5.42 9.98
N ALA A 140 -3.38 -4.11 9.67
CA ALA A 140 -4.53 -3.23 9.86
C ALA A 140 -5.74 -3.65 9.01
N ILE A 141 -5.52 -4.08 7.76
CA ILE A 141 -6.57 -4.59 6.86
C ILE A 141 -7.22 -5.84 7.46
N LYS A 142 -6.42 -6.84 7.83
CA LYS A 142 -6.90 -8.12 8.40
C LYS A 142 -7.72 -7.92 9.67
N ASN A 143 -7.34 -6.96 10.52
CA ASN A 143 -7.99 -6.72 11.80
C ASN A 143 -9.10 -5.65 11.77
N SER A 144 -9.42 -5.10 10.60
CA SER A 144 -10.44 -4.04 10.46
C SER A 144 -11.83 -4.48 10.95
N ARG A 145 -12.25 -5.73 10.68
CA ARG A 145 -13.51 -6.30 11.20
C ARG A 145 -13.48 -6.58 12.70
N GLN A 146 -12.35 -7.05 13.24
CA GLN A 146 -12.22 -7.35 14.66
C GLN A 146 -12.36 -6.09 15.51
N ASN A 147 -11.78 -4.96 15.07
CA ASN A 147 -11.88 -3.69 15.78
C ASN A 147 -13.31 -3.16 15.86
N ILE A 148 -14.12 -3.31 14.80
CA ILE A 148 -15.54 -2.91 14.84
C ILE A 148 -16.34 -3.84 15.75
N SER A 149 -16.17 -5.16 15.64
CA SER A 149 -16.88 -6.12 16.49
C SER A 149 -16.57 -5.92 17.98
N ILE A 150 -15.29 -5.79 18.33
CA ILE A 150 -14.84 -5.53 19.71
C ILE A 150 -15.38 -4.18 20.21
N THR A 151 -15.39 -3.14 19.37
CA THR A 151 -15.91 -1.81 19.74
C THR A 151 -17.42 -1.85 19.96
N VAL A 152 -18.17 -2.52 19.09
CA VAL A 152 -19.61 -2.71 19.25
C VAL A 152 -19.91 -3.53 20.50
N GLU A 153 -19.16 -4.58 20.78
CA GLU A 153 -19.34 -5.40 21.98
C GLU A 153 -19.02 -4.62 23.27
N LYS A 154 -17.97 -3.79 23.26
CA LYS A 154 -17.68 -2.84 24.33
C LYS A 154 -18.83 -1.84 24.53
N ILE A 155 -19.34 -1.24 23.45
CA ILE A 155 -20.49 -0.32 23.52
C ILE A 155 -21.74 -1.04 24.06
N ARG A 156 -22.04 -2.25 23.59
CA ARG A 156 -23.15 -3.07 24.09
C ARG A 156 -23.00 -3.40 25.57
N ASN A 157 -21.79 -3.76 26.02
CA ASN A 157 -21.54 -4.05 27.43
C ASN A 157 -21.71 -2.79 28.29
N VAL A 158 -21.23 -1.64 27.84
CA VAL A 158 -21.46 -0.36 28.51
C VAL A 158 -22.96 -0.07 28.58
N ILE A 159 -23.71 -0.17 27.48
CA ILE A 159 -25.16 0.06 27.45
C ILE A 159 -25.90 -0.90 28.40
N LYS A 160 -25.55 -2.20 28.41
CA LYS A 160 -26.16 -3.20 29.29
C LYS A 160 -25.95 -2.92 30.78
N HIS A 161 -24.85 -2.24 31.14
CA HIS A 161 -24.47 -1.96 32.54
C HIS A 161 -24.67 -0.50 32.93
N THR A 162 -25.23 0.32 32.03
CA THR A 162 -25.55 1.72 32.32
C THR A 162 -27.00 1.78 32.82
N PRO A 163 -27.26 2.35 34.02
CA PRO A 163 -28.61 2.55 34.51
C PRO A 163 -29.44 3.39 33.52
N SER A 164 -30.67 2.96 33.26
CA SER A 164 -31.61 3.55 32.28
C SER A 164 -31.69 5.08 32.34
N ASP A 165 -31.55 5.67 33.53
CA ASP A 165 -31.68 7.12 33.76
C ASP A 165 -30.47 7.94 33.30
N SER A 166 -29.38 7.29 32.88
CA SER A 166 -28.13 7.96 32.48
C SER A 166 -27.99 8.16 30.97
N ILE A 167 -28.86 7.53 30.15
CA ILE A 167 -28.84 7.67 28.69
C ILE A 167 -29.59 8.95 28.32
N ARG A 168 -28.95 10.10 28.51
CA ARG A 168 -29.47 11.36 27.95
C ARG A 168 -29.28 11.34 26.44
N PHE A 169 -30.41 11.29 25.73
CA PHE A 169 -30.54 11.49 24.29
C PHE A 169 -29.65 12.63 23.80
N ILE A 170 -28.83 12.37 22.78
CA ILE A 170 -28.20 13.42 21.97
C ILE A 170 -29.35 14.05 21.15
N PRO A 171 -29.65 15.36 21.29
CA PRO A 171 -30.71 15.97 20.51
C PRO A 171 -30.30 15.96 19.04
N ASN A 172 -31.18 15.43 18.20
CA ASN A 172 -31.06 15.49 16.75
C ASN A 172 -31.00 16.97 16.33
N LYS A 173 -29.93 17.40 15.64
CA LYS A 173 -29.76 18.78 15.14
C LYS A 173 -30.65 19.04 13.90
N ASN A 174 -31.95 18.84 14.05
CA ASN A 174 -32.97 19.33 13.12
C ASN A 174 -33.98 20.19 13.90
N HIS A 175 -33.50 21.28 14.50
CA HIS A 175 -34.36 22.41 14.82
C HIS A 175 -33.95 23.57 13.93
N ILE A 176 -34.54 23.56 12.72
CA ILE A 176 -34.50 24.68 11.79
C ILE A 176 -35.28 25.82 12.42
N SER A 177 -34.63 26.98 12.50
CA SER A 177 -35.14 28.27 12.93
C SER A 177 -36.42 28.67 12.20
N ARG A 178 -37.52 28.84 12.93
CA ARG A 178 -38.78 29.53 12.56
C ARG A 178 -39.48 29.84 13.91
N GLU A 179 -39.85 31.03 14.34
CA GLU A 179 -39.99 32.37 13.76
C GLU A 179 -39.77 33.37 14.92
N GLN A 180 -38.87 34.34 14.75
CA GLN A 180 -39.05 35.64 15.39
C GLN A 180 -39.85 36.49 14.40
N ASN A 181 -41.16 36.60 14.63
CA ASN A 181 -41.99 37.64 14.03
C ASN A 181 -43.17 37.92 14.96
N LYS A 182 -42.92 38.68 16.02
CA LYS A 182 -43.92 39.56 16.62
C LYS A 182 -43.24 40.84 17.11
N SER A 183 -43.22 41.84 16.24
CA SER A 183 -43.20 43.24 16.64
C SER A 183 -44.24 43.97 15.80
N LYS A 184 -45.36 44.27 16.44
CA LYS A 184 -46.18 45.45 16.23
C LYS A 184 -46.65 45.90 17.59
#